data_AF-A0A7W8HHE2-F1
#
_entry.id   AF-A0A7W8HHE2-F1
#
_cell.length_a   1.000
_cell.length_b   1.000
_cell.length_c   1.000
_cell.angle_alpha   90.00
_cell.angle_beta   90.00
_cell.angle_gamma   90.00
#
_symmetry.space_group_name_H-M   'P 1'
#
loop_
_entity.id
_entity.type
_entity.pdbx_description
1 polymer ?
#
loop_
_entity_poly.entity_id
_entity_poly.type
_entity_poly.pdbx_seq_one_letter_code
_entity_poly.pdbx_strand_id
1 'polypeptide(L)'
;MGASLDTRKAHLTRQHGDIIAVYTWVNDERAMVLIPAYRPGAPWYIVMESAAFRYDDPTYLASQCAKACEVLGIEPSRPNWVRVATIIHEGLPDLIRMPSAPLPEQHAASIGSMQLRADGQVLAEQDVRLDKEGVQYG
;
A
#
# COMPACT_ATOMS: atom_id res chain seq x y z
N MET A 1 -6.87 12.65 3.79
CA MET A 1 -5.55 12.02 3.59
C MET A 1 -5.74 10.93 2.55
N GLY A 2 -5.24 11.13 1.32
CA GLY A 2 -5.29 10.11 0.27
C GLY A 2 -4.22 9.05 0.48
N ALA A 3 -4.48 7.81 0.06
CA ALA A 3 -3.48 6.75 0.07
C ALA A 3 -2.62 6.84 -1.20
N SER A 4 -1.29 6.90 -1.06
CA SER A 4 -0.34 6.80 -2.17
C SER A 4 0.12 5.36 -2.31
N LEU A 5 -0.08 4.76 -3.48
CA LEU A 5 0.40 3.41 -3.81
C LEU A 5 1.02 3.39 -5.21
N ASP A 6 2.28 2.96 -5.30
CA ASP A 6 2.92 2.66 -6.57
C ASP A 6 2.78 1.17 -6.89
N THR A 7 1.89 0.86 -7.84
CA THR A 7 1.65 -0.52 -8.32
C THR A 7 2.76 -1.06 -9.21
N ARG A 8 3.71 -0.22 -9.67
CA ARG A 8 4.85 -0.64 -10.49
C ARG A 8 6.02 -1.14 -9.66
N LYS A 9 6.03 -0.86 -8.35
CA LYS A 9 7.11 -1.23 -7.41
C LYS A 9 6.66 -2.29 -6.41
N ALA A 10 6.16 -3.42 -6.91
CA ALA A 10 5.87 -4.57 -6.06
C ALA A 10 7.18 -5.26 -5.63
N HIS A 11 7.35 -5.46 -4.32
CA HIS A 11 8.45 -6.27 -3.79
C HIS A 11 8.24 -7.76 -4.09
N LEU A 12 7.00 -8.22 -3.92
CA LEU A 12 6.60 -9.59 -4.15
C LEU A 12 5.13 -9.61 -4.62
N THR A 13 4.77 -10.61 -5.43
CA THR A 13 3.39 -10.87 -5.82
C THR A 13 3.12 -12.35 -5.71
N ARG A 14 2.04 -12.74 -5.03
CA ARG A 14 1.60 -14.12 -4.90
C ARG A 14 0.16 -14.23 -5.37
N GLN A 15 -0.13 -15.27 -6.16
CA GLN A 15 -1.49 -15.55 -6.60
C GLN A 15 -2.08 -16.68 -5.76
N HIS A 16 -3.21 -16.40 -5.13
CA HIS A 16 -4.02 -17.33 -4.34
C HIS A 16 -5.37 -17.53 -5.05
N GLY A 17 -5.35 -18.29 -6.14
CA GLY A 17 -6.53 -18.56 -6.97
C GLY A 17 -7.08 -17.28 -7.62
N ASP A 18 -8.22 -16.82 -7.14
CA ASP A 18 -8.94 -15.60 -7.57
C ASP A 18 -8.52 -14.34 -6.79
N ILE A 19 -7.58 -14.42 -5.85
CA ILE A 19 -7.01 -13.27 -5.13
C ILE A 19 -5.51 -13.19 -5.41
N ILE A 20 -5.01 -11.99 -5.66
CA ILE A 20 -3.59 -11.67 -5.81
C ILE A 20 -3.17 -10.86 -4.59
N ALA A 21 -2.16 -11.34 -3.87
CA ALA A 21 -1.51 -10.62 -2.77
C ALA A 21 -0.25 -9.93 -3.30
N VAL A 22 -0.25 -8.60 -3.30
CA VAL A 22 0.86 -7.75 -3.72
C VAL A 22 1.51 -7.13 -2.48
N TYR A 23 2.81 -7.34 -2.32
CA TYR A 23 3.60 -6.78 -1.22
C TYR A 23 4.29 -5.52 -1.72
N THR A 24 3.96 -4.38 -1.14
CA THR A 24 4.37 -3.06 -1.61
C THR A 24 4.39 -2.06 -0.45
N TRP A 25 4.67 -0.79 -0.72
CA TRP A 25 4.66 0.28 0.27
C TRP A 25 3.49 1.22 0.03
N VAL A 26 2.69 1.45 1.07
CA VAL A 26 1.62 2.44 1.09
C VAL A 26 2.03 3.52 2.07
N ASN A 27 2.18 4.76 1.59
CA ASN A 27 2.65 5.89 2.41
C ASN A 27 3.96 5.57 3.18
N ASP A 28 4.95 5.00 2.48
CA ASP A 28 6.25 4.55 3.00
C ASP A 28 6.20 3.41 4.05
N GLU A 29 5.01 2.90 4.36
CA GLU A 29 4.81 1.76 5.25
C GLU A 29 4.64 0.48 4.45
N ARG A 30 5.19 -0.64 4.94
CA ARG A 30 5.00 -1.95 4.33
C ARG A 30 3.53 -2.34 4.37
N ALA A 31 3.01 -2.75 3.22
CA ALA A 31 1.62 -3.11 3.07
C ALA A 31 1.46 -4.34 2.17
N MET A 32 0.51 -5.19 2.54
CA MET A 32 0.03 -6.28 1.71
C MET A 32 -1.33 -5.88 1.13
N VAL A 33 -1.41 -5.78 -0.19
CA VAL A 33 -2.59 -5.39 -0.94
C VAL A 33 -3.21 -6.63 -1.57
N LEU A 34 -4.46 -6.93 -1.20
CA LEU A 34 -5.26 -8.00 -1.79
C LEU A 34 -6.09 -7.43 -2.94
N ILE A 35 -5.94 -8.04 -4.12
CA ILE A 35 -6.57 -7.63 -5.37
C ILE A 35 -7.33 -8.82 -5.95
N PRO A 36 -8.60 -8.68 -6.37
CA PRO A 36 -9.32 -9.77 -7.02
C PRO A 36 -8.83 -9.94 -8.47
N ALA A 37 -8.41 -11.15 -8.83
CA ALA A 37 -7.81 -11.46 -10.13
C ALA A 37 -8.81 -11.34 -11.30
N TYR A 38 -10.08 -11.68 -11.05
CA TYR A 38 -11.11 -11.79 -12.09
C TYR A 38 -12.12 -10.63 -12.09
N ARG A 39 -11.89 -9.59 -11.29
CA ARG A 39 -12.79 -8.44 -11.16
C ARG A 39 -12.04 -7.12 -11.40
N PRO A 40 -11.74 -6.78 -12.66
CA PRO A 40 -11.10 -5.50 -12.96
C PRO A 40 -11.97 -4.34 -12.47
N GLY A 41 -11.37 -3.42 -11.71
CA GLY A 41 -12.06 -2.26 -11.13
C GLY A 41 -12.70 -2.49 -9.76
N ALA A 42 -12.64 -3.70 -9.21
CA ALA A 42 -13.05 -3.93 -7.83
C ALA A 42 -12.07 -3.29 -6.83
N PRO A 43 -12.55 -2.81 -5.67
CA PRO A 43 -11.69 -2.18 -4.69
C PRO A 43 -10.71 -3.17 -4.07
N TRP A 44 -9.59 -2.63 -3.59
CA TRP A 44 -8.52 -3.42 -2.98
C TRP A 44 -8.63 -3.41 -1.47
N TYR A 45 -8.17 -4.49 -0.85
CA TYR A 45 -8.10 -4.59 0.60
C TYR A 45 -6.63 -4.51 1.04
N ILE A 46 -6.30 -3.57 1.92
CA ILE A 46 -4.92 -3.28 2.30
C ILE A 46 -4.69 -3.67 3.77
N VAL A 47 -3.65 -4.46 3.99
CA VAL A 47 -3.14 -4.83 5.32
C VAL A 47 -1.82 -4.08 5.56
N MET A 48 -1.85 -3.13 6.47
CA MET A 48 -0.66 -2.36 6.88
C MET A 48 0.15 -3.14 7.92
N GLU A 49 1.48 -3.05 7.87
CA GLU A 49 2.38 -3.68 8.85
C GLU A 49 2.08 -3.24 10.29
N SER A 50 1.80 -1.96 10.52
CA SER A 50 1.46 -1.41 11.86
C SER A 50 0.24 -2.08 12.49
N ALA A 51 -0.64 -2.67 11.68
CA ALA A 51 -1.82 -3.41 12.13
C ALA A 51 -1.61 -4.94 12.11
N ALA A 52 -0.46 -5.44 11.65
CA ALA A 52 -0.17 -6.87 11.50
C ALA A 52 -0.39 -7.65 12.80
N PHE A 53 0.04 -7.10 13.94
CA PHE A 53 -0.11 -7.73 15.26
C PHE A 53 -1.56 -7.99 15.66
N ARG A 54 -2.52 -7.20 15.14
CA ARG A 54 -3.94 -7.34 15.48
C ARG A 54 -4.56 -8.60 14.89
N TYR A 55 -3.98 -9.13 13.81
CA TYR A 55 -4.46 -10.34 13.15
C TYR A 55 -4.19 -11.62 13.94
N ASP A 56 -3.41 -11.56 15.02
CA ASP A 56 -3.25 -12.66 15.97
C ASP A 56 -4.51 -12.88 16.84
N ASP A 57 -5.33 -11.84 17.01
CA ASP A 57 -6.64 -11.95 17.68
C ASP A 57 -7.67 -12.58 16.72
N PRO A 58 -8.23 -13.76 17.04
CA PRO A 58 -9.20 -14.44 16.18
C PRO A 58 -10.48 -13.61 15.93
N THR A 59 -10.89 -12.78 16.90
CA THR A 59 -12.09 -11.96 16.77
C THR A 59 -11.86 -10.80 15.80
N TYR A 60 -10.68 -10.17 15.88
CA TYR A 60 -10.27 -9.15 14.93
C TYR A 60 -10.12 -9.73 13.53
N LEU A 61 -9.43 -10.86 13.39
CA LEU A 61 -9.25 -11.56 12.11
C LEU A 61 -10.58 -11.88 11.44
N ALA A 62 -11.55 -12.45 12.17
CA ALA A 62 -12.86 -12.76 11.63
C ALA A 62 -13.59 -11.51 11.13
N SER A 63 -13.52 -10.41 11.89
CA SER A 63 -14.12 -9.12 11.49
C SER A 63 -13.48 -8.55 10.23
N GLN A 64 -12.15 -8.65 10.10
CA GLN A 64 -11.42 -8.19 8.93
C GLN A 64 -11.66 -9.08 7.71
N CYS A 65 -11.81 -10.40 7.89
CA CYS A 65 -12.13 -11.31 6.79
C CYS A 65 -13.51 -11.03 6.20
N ALA A 66 -14.50 -10.75 7.06
CA ALA A 66 -15.84 -10.35 6.62
C ALA A 66 -15.78 -9.05 5.79
N LYS A 67 -15.05 -8.04 6.29
CA LYS A 67 -14.87 -6.76 5.61
C LYS A 67 -14.07 -6.89 4.30
N ALA A 68 -13.03 -7.71 4.29
CA ALA A 68 -12.24 -7.99 3.09
C ALA A 68 -13.10 -8.67 2.02
N CYS A 69 -13.94 -9.64 2.39
CA CYS A 69 -14.90 -10.23 1.45
C CYS A 69 -15.84 -9.19 0.85
N GLU A 70 -16.40 -8.29 1.67
CA GLU A 70 -17.26 -7.20 1.22
C GLU A 70 -16.54 -6.28 0.23
N VAL A 71 -15.32 -5.83 0.57
CA VAL A 71 -14.50 -4.93 -0.29
C VAL A 71 -14.14 -5.61 -1.61
N LEU A 72 -13.71 -6.88 -1.57
CA LEU A 72 -13.29 -7.63 -2.76
C LEU A 72 -14.48 -8.11 -3.62
N GLY A 73 -15.71 -7.86 -3.18
CA GLY A 73 -16.94 -8.36 -3.81
C GLY A 73 -17.05 -9.88 -3.80
N ILE A 74 -16.43 -10.53 -2.81
CA ILE A 74 -16.48 -11.98 -2.59
C ILE A 74 -17.65 -12.28 -1.66
N GLU A 75 -18.43 -13.31 -1.97
CA GLU A 75 -19.54 -13.74 -1.10
C GLU A 75 -19.03 -14.01 0.33
N PRO A 76 -19.61 -13.38 1.36
CA PRO A 76 -19.18 -13.53 2.74
C PRO A 76 -19.68 -14.88 3.31
N SER A 77 -19.04 -15.97 2.90
CA SER A 77 -19.29 -17.32 3.38
C SER A 77 -18.15 -17.79 4.28
N ARG A 78 -18.43 -18.72 5.20
CA ARG A 78 -17.43 -19.29 6.11
C ARG A 78 -16.19 -19.86 5.38
N PRO A 79 -16.33 -20.60 4.26
CA PRO A 79 -15.18 -21.03 3.48
C PRO A 79 -14.32 -19.87 2.93
N ASN A 80 -14.96 -18.79 2.45
CA ASN A 80 -14.25 -17.63 1.94
C ASN A 80 -13.53 -16.85 3.04
N TRP A 81 -14.12 -16.76 4.25
CA TRP A 81 -13.46 -16.15 5.38
C TRP A 81 -12.21 -16.91 5.80
N VAL A 82 -12.29 -18.24 5.89
CA VAL A 82 -11.12 -19.07 6.19
C VAL A 82 -10.04 -18.88 5.13
N ARG A 83 -10.43 -18.84 3.86
CA ARG A 83 -9.49 -18.63 2.74
C ARG A 83 -8.78 -17.28 2.83
N VAL A 84 -9.50 -16.19 3.09
CA VAL A 84 -8.91 -14.86 3.28
C VAL A 84 -8.01 -14.84 4.52
N ALA A 85 -8.43 -15.45 5.63
CA ALA A 85 -7.63 -15.57 6.83
C ALA A 85 -6.30 -16.31 6.58
N THR A 86 -6.34 -17.41 5.82
CA THR A 86 -5.15 -18.15 5.42
C THR A 86 -4.20 -17.29 4.60
N ILE A 87 -4.72 -16.58 3.58
CA ILE A 87 -3.89 -15.68 2.75
C ILE A 87 -3.21 -14.61 3.61
N ILE A 88 -3.96 -14.01 4.55
CA ILE A 88 -3.42 -12.99 5.44
C ILE A 88 -2.31 -13.61 6.30
N HIS A 89 -2.57 -14.70 7.01
CA HIS A 89 -1.57 -15.30 7.91
C HIS A 89 -0.33 -15.82 7.18
N GLU A 90 -0.49 -16.41 5.99
CA GLU A 90 0.64 -16.86 5.18
C GLU A 90 1.47 -15.68 4.65
N GLY A 91 0.84 -14.52 4.44
CA GLY A 91 1.50 -13.32 3.95
C GLY A 91 2.12 -12.42 5.01
N LEU A 92 1.66 -12.47 6.26
CA LEU A 92 2.21 -11.64 7.34
C LEU A 92 3.73 -11.82 7.55
N PRO A 93 4.30 -13.04 7.52
CA PRO A 93 5.75 -13.21 7.64
C PRO A 93 6.54 -12.54 6.51
N ASP A 94 6.02 -12.57 5.28
CA ASP A 94 6.65 -11.92 4.13
C ASP A 94 6.54 -10.40 4.25
N LEU A 95 5.39 -9.89 4.69
CA LEU A 95 5.16 -8.48 4.94
C LEU A 95 6.16 -7.91 5.96
N ILE A 96 6.39 -8.61 7.07
CA ILE A 96 7.33 -8.19 8.13
C ILE A 96 8.79 -8.23 7.65
N ARG A 97 9.12 -9.15 6.73
CA ARG A 97 10.47 -9.32 6.19
C ARG A 97 10.81 -8.36 5.05
N MET A 98 9.83 -7.62 4.53
CA MET A 98 10.08 -6.64 3.48
C MET A 98 11.09 -5.58 3.95
N PRO A 99 11.98 -5.12 3.05
CA PRO A 99 12.83 -3.98 3.35
C PRO A 99 11.98 -2.73 3.57
N SER A 100 12.57 -1.72 4.22
CA SER A 100 11.98 -0.39 4.31
C SER A 100 11.70 0.17 2.92
N ALA A 101 10.75 1.12 2.82
CA ALA A 101 10.41 1.74 1.55
C ALA A 101 11.66 2.27 0.82
N PRO A 102 11.81 2.01 -0.48
CA PRO A 102 12.87 2.63 -1.26
C PRO A 102 12.71 4.15 -1.17
N LEU A 103 13.83 4.87 -1.05
CA LEU A 103 13.80 6.33 -1.07
C LEU A 103 13.01 6.80 -2.30
N PRO A 104 12.12 7.81 -2.14
CA PRO A 104 11.35 8.31 -3.27
C PRO A 104 12.30 8.69 -4.40
N GLU A 105 12.13 8.07 -5.57
CA GLU A 105 12.91 8.42 -6.76
C GLU A 105 12.59 9.89 -7.09
N GLN A 106 13.54 10.77 -6.81
CA GLN A 106 13.48 12.15 -7.25
C GLN A 106 13.62 12.16 -8.77
N HIS A 107 12.51 12.17 -9.51
CA HIS A 107 12.55 12.28 -10.96
C HIS A 107 13.27 13.58 -11.36
N ALA A 108 14.28 13.45 -12.22
CA ALA A 108 15.02 14.55 -12.81
C ALA A 108 14.12 15.31 -13.81
N ALA A 109 13.31 16.24 -13.30
CA ALA A 109 12.70 17.30 -14.09
C ALA A 109 12.65 18.57 -13.24
N SER A 110 13.76 19.31 -13.22
CA SER A 110 13.85 20.66 -12.69
C SER A 110 12.96 21.59 -13.53
N ILE A 111 11.79 21.96 -13.00
CA ILE A 111 10.95 23.04 -13.55
C ILE A 111 10.89 24.15 -12.48
N GLY A 112 12.03 24.79 -12.22
CA GLY A 112 12.10 26.04 -11.46
C GLY A 112 13.09 26.06 -10.30
N SER A 113 13.88 27.14 -10.25
CA SER A 113 14.78 27.49 -9.15
C SER A 113 14.04 28.38 -8.13
N MET A 114 14.10 28.06 -6.84
CA MET A 114 13.69 29.00 -5.78
C MET A 114 14.93 29.67 -5.22
N GLN A 115 14.98 31.00 -5.37
CA GLN A 115 16.02 31.83 -4.77
C GLN A 115 15.51 32.42 -3.46
N LEU A 116 16.14 32.05 -2.35
CA LEU A 116 15.91 32.68 -1.07
C LEU A 116 16.79 33.94 -0.96
N ARG A 117 16.16 35.10 -0.81
CA ARG A 117 16.85 36.40 -0.69
C ARG A 117 16.57 37.02 0.68
N ALA A 118 17.62 37.44 1.38
CA ALA A 118 17.53 38.35 2.53
C ALA A 118 18.45 39.55 2.24
N ASP A 119 17.98 40.76 2.52
CA ASP A 119 18.68 42.03 2.26
C ASP A 119 19.22 42.19 0.82
N GLY A 120 18.47 41.66 -0.16
CA GLY A 120 18.80 41.79 -1.58
C GLY A 120 19.94 40.90 -2.09
N GLN A 121 20.55 40.05 -1.24
CA GLN A 121 21.54 39.05 -1.65
C GLN A 121 20.94 37.63 -1.63
N VAL A 122 21.29 36.84 -2.65
CA VAL A 122 20.90 35.42 -2.78
C VAL A 122 21.78 34.60 -1.83
N LEU A 123 21.19 34.01 -0.79
CA LEU A 123 21.93 33.23 0.22
C LEU A 123 21.94 31.72 -0.05
N ALA A 124 20.98 31.22 -0.82
CA ALA A 124 20.95 29.83 -1.29
C ALA A 124 20.03 29.69 -2.51
N GLU A 125 20.46 28.86 -3.46
CA GLU A 125 19.67 28.38 -4.59
C GLU A 125 19.33 26.91 -4.32
N GLN A 126 18.05 26.61 -4.21
CA GLN A 126 17.56 25.23 -4.14
C GLN A 126 16.58 25.00 -5.29
N ASP A 127 16.83 23.93 -6.04
CA ASP A 127 15.89 23.40 -7.02
C ASP A 127 14.63 22.95 -6.26
N VAL A 128 13.49 23.57 -6.55
CA VAL A 128 12.22 23.13 -5.98
C VAL A 128 11.73 21.95 -6.79
N ARG A 129 11.76 20.78 -6.16
CA ARG A 129 11.17 19.57 -6.71
C ARG A 129 9.78 19.44 -6.10
N LEU A 130 8.76 19.53 -6.94
CA LEU A 130 7.38 19.28 -6.57
C LEU A 130 7.20 17.77 -6.37
N ASP A 131 6.90 17.38 -5.13
CA ASP A 131 6.44 16.03 -4.81
C ASP A 131 5.13 15.80 -5.56
N LYS A 132 5.12 14.88 -6.52
CA LYS A 132 3.87 14.37 -7.07
C LYS A 132 3.26 13.43 -6.03
N GLU A 133 2.24 13.91 -5.34
CA GLU A 133 1.28 13.03 -4.68
C GLU A 133 0.81 12.00 -5.72
N GLY A 134 0.99 10.73 -5.40
CA GLY A 134 0.39 9.63 -6.15
C GLY A 134 -1.13 9.80 -6.23
N VAL A 135 -1.75 9.08 -7.17
CA VAL A 135 -3.20 9.15 -7.42
C VAL A 135 -3.96 9.04 -6.09
N GLN A 136 -4.59 10.15 -5.67
CA GLN A 136 -5.42 10.19 -4.47
C GLN A 136 -6.76 9.55 -4.79
N TYR A 137 -7.05 8.43 -4.14
CA TYR A 137 -8.41 7.88 -4.08
C TYR A 137 -9.12 8.51 -2.88
N GLY A 138 -10.19 9.25 -3.15
CA GLY A 138 -11.13 9.81 -2.17
C GLY A 138 -12.43 9.03 -2.12
#